data_AF-A0A3R6VTC7-F1
#
_entry.id   AF-A0A3R6VTC7-F1
#
_cell.length_a   1.000
_cell.length_b   1.000
_cell.length_c   1.000
_cell.angle_alpha   90.00
_cell.angle_beta   90.00
_cell.angle_gamma   90.00
#
_symmetry.space_group_name_H-M   'P 1'
#
loop_
_entity.id
_entity.type
_entity.pdbx_description
1 polymer ?
#
loop_
_entity_poly.entity_id
_entity_poly.type
_entity_poly.pdbx_seq_one_letter_code
_entity_poly.pdbx_strand_id
1 'polypeptide(L)'
;MEKKYIVTITREFGSMGRPITRRLSELLNVEFYDRDIVEETARQMNLPLSVVSTNEESQGGIYAKMKSPLGKFSSEKQNEIFRVQSEIIRKLAAKESCVIVGRCAEYVLKDYSNCFNIYIYAPFEKRIENCVTQLGMEEDVAIKMIMEVDKARRKYHKKYTNYYPSDLNNRNLMIDSSFFGVEGTAQMVADIVRKHFGESETIA
;
A
#
# COMPACT_ATOMS: atom_id res chain seq x y z
N MET A 1 -18.38 -6.75 21.41
CA MET A 1 -17.26 -6.04 20.78
C MET A 1 -17.40 -6.23 19.30
N GLU A 2 -17.37 -5.14 18.54
CA GLU A 2 -17.34 -5.18 17.08
C GLU A 2 -16.12 -6.01 16.63
N LYS A 3 -16.31 -6.86 15.62
CA LYS A 3 -15.26 -7.79 15.18
C LYS A 3 -14.23 -6.99 14.40
N LYS A 4 -13.04 -6.80 14.97
CA LYS A 4 -11.94 -6.07 14.30
C LYS A 4 -11.63 -6.72 12.95
N TYR A 5 -11.32 -5.90 11.96
CA TYR A 5 -10.89 -6.37 10.65
C TYR A 5 -9.75 -5.52 10.10
N ILE A 6 -8.94 -6.13 9.24
CA ILE A 6 -7.84 -5.46 8.57
C ILE A 6 -8.06 -5.52 7.07
N VAL A 7 -7.91 -4.39 6.39
CA VAL A 7 -7.81 -4.35 4.94
C VAL A 7 -6.36 -4.06 4.58
N THR A 8 -5.74 -4.89 3.74
CA THR A 8 -4.39 -4.60 3.24
C THR A 8 -4.45 -4.26 1.76
N ILE A 9 -3.76 -3.19 1.36
CA ILE A 9 -3.72 -2.71 -0.02
C ILE A 9 -2.30 -2.81 -0.58
N THR A 10 -2.14 -3.63 -1.62
CA THR A 10 -1.01 -3.58 -2.53
C THR A 10 -1.42 -2.87 -3.81
N ARG A 11 -0.49 -2.15 -4.46
CA ARG A 11 -0.83 -1.37 -5.65
C ARG A 11 0.35 -1.15 -6.59
N GLU A 12 0.02 -0.88 -7.84
CA GLU A 12 0.95 -0.36 -8.84
C GLU A 12 1.22 1.15 -8.64
N PHE A 13 2.31 1.65 -9.19
CA PHE A 13 2.55 3.09 -9.24
C PHE A 13 1.68 3.73 -10.33
N GLY A 14 1.08 4.89 -10.06
CA GLY A 14 0.18 5.57 -11.01
C GLY A 14 -1.25 5.01 -11.08
N SER A 15 -1.60 3.96 -10.33
CA SER A 15 -2.97 3.40 -10.30
C SER A 15 -3.95 4.17 -9.41
N MET A 16 -3.61 5.37 -8.94
CA MET A 16 -4.40 6.09 -7.93
C MET A 16 -4.71 5.28 -6.65
N GLY A 17 -3.96 4.20 -6.40
CA GLY A 17 -4.24 3.29 -5.28
C GLY A 17 -4.16 3.97 -3.92
N ARG A 18 -3.27 4.96 -3.72
CA ARG A 18 -3.18 5.70 -2.45
C ARG A 18 -4.39 6.62 -2.23
N PRO A 19 -4.80 7.48 -3.19
CA PRO A 19 -6.08 8.19 -3.12
C PRO A 19 -7.27 7.28 -2.82
N ILE A 20 -7.40 6.16 -3.55
CA ILE A 20 -8.47 5.17 -3.32
C ILE A 20 -8.41 4.61 -1.90
N THR A 21 -7.22 4.29 -1.40
CA THR A 21 -7.08 3.74 -0.04
C THR A 21 -7.49 4.73 1.03
N ARG A 22 -7.14 6.01 0.87
CA ARG A 22 -7.55 7.07 1.80
C ARG A 22 -9.07 7.24 1.80
N ARG A 23 -9.68 7.27 0.61
CA ARG A 23 -11.14 7.37 0.51
C ARG A 23 -11.84 6.16 1.11
N LEU A 24 -11.28 4.96 0.89
CA LEU A 24 -11.75 3.72 1.49
C LEU A 24 -11.74 3.77 3.02
N SER A 25 -10.65 4.24 3.64
CA SER A 25 -10.56 4.33 5.11
C SER A 25 -11.59 5.32 5.69
N GLU A 26 -11.86 6.42 4.98
CA GLU A 26 -12.91 7.38 5.37
C GLU A 26 -14.30 6.76 5.29
N LEU A 27 -14.60 6.04 4.19
CA LEU A 27 -15.88 5.36 4.01
C LEU A 27 -16.11 4.29 5.08
N LEU A 28 -15.08 3.53 5.42
CA LEU A 28 -15.13 2.49 6.45
C LEU A 28 -15.01 3.04 7.87
N ASN A 29 -14.68 4.32 8.04
CA ASN A 29 -14.41 4.96 9.33
C ASN A 29 -13.35 4.19 10.17
N VAL A 30 -12.22 3.88 9.55
CA VAL A 30 -11.09 3.15 10.18
C VAL A 30 -9.76 3.86 9.95
N GLU A 31 -8.76 3.51 10.74
CA GLU A 31 -7.41 4.09 10.63
C GLU A 31 -6.72 3.73 9.31
N PHE A 32 -5.91 4.66 8.79
CA PHE A 32 -5.15 4.50 7.55
C PHE A 32 -3.66 4.51 7.85
N TYR A 33 -2.99 3.38 7.63
CA TYR A 33 -1.56 3.21 7.90
C TYR A 33 -0.76 3.04 6.61
N ASP A 34 0.09 4.02 6.31
CA ASP A 34 1.05 3.99 5.19
C ASP A 34 2.42 4.50 5.67
N ARG A 35 2.51 5.82 5.85
CA ARG A 35 3.74 6.49 6.25
C ARG A 35 4.05 6.27 7.73
N ASP A 36 3.03 6.05 8.55
CA ASP A 36 3.12 5.86 10.00
C ASP A 36 4.01 4.66 10.35
N ILE A 37 3.89 3.56 9.59
CA ILE A 37 4.74 2.36 9.75
C ILE A 37 6.21 2.70 9.48
N VAL A 38 6.47 3.52 8.46
CA VAL A 38 7.83 3.93 8.09
C VAL A 38 8.43 4.82 9.17
N GLU A 39 7.66 5.78 9.67
CA GLU A 39 8.09 6.72 10.70
C GLU A 39 8.35 6.02 12.03
N GLU A 40 7.44 5.13 12.44
CA GLU A 40 7.59 4.33 13.64
C GLU A 40 8.78 3.37 13.55
N THR A 41 9.04 2.81 12.36
CA THR A 41 10.24 1.98 12.13
C THR A 41 11.51 2.81 12.29
N ALA A 42 11.57 3.99 11.69
CA ALA A 42 12.72 4.88 11.80
C ALA A 42 12.99 5.24 13.26
N ARG A 43 11.94 5.57 14.01
CA ARG A 43 11.99 5.89 15.42
C ARG A 43 12.50 4.72 16.27
N GLN A 44 11.95 3.51 16.10
CA GLN A 44 12.38 2.33 16.86
C GLN A 44 13.82 1.91 16.56
N MET A 45 14.29 2.16 15.34
CA MET A 45 15.64 1.76 14.90
C MET A 45 16.69 2.88 15.03
N ASN A 46 16.32 4.05 15.58
CA ASN A 46 17.15 5.26 15.61
C ASN A 46 17.75 5.59 14.22
N LEU A 47 16.98 5.37 13.16
CA LEU A 47 17.37 5.71 11.80
C LEU A 47 16.84 7.11 11.48
N PRO A 48 17.63 7.95 10.77
CA PRO A 48 17.10 9.22 10.31
C PRO A 48 15.90 8.94 9.41
N LEU A 49 14.80 9.67 9.64
CA LEU A 49 13.60 9.56 8.79
C LEU A 49 14.01 9.63 7.34
N SER A 50 14.94 10.52 6.95
CA SER A 50 15.40 10.67 5.57
C SER A 50 15.93 9.42 4.88
N VAL A 51 16.41 8.46 5.65
CA VAL A 51 16.91 7.17 5.14
C VAL A 51 15.76 6.18 4.88
N VAL A 52 14.62 6.37 5.55
CA VAL A 52 13.41 5.54 5.44
C VAL A 52 12.27 6.26 4.67
N SER A 53 12.30 7.60 4.63
CA SER A 53 11.31 8.56 4.14
C SER A 53 11.88 10.00 4.23
N THR A 54 12.17 10.71 3.14
CA THR A 54 12.02 12.18 3.14
C THR A 54 11.97 12.78 1.75
N ASN A 55 11.25 13.90 1.70
CA ASN A 55 11.09 14.86 0.63
C ASN A 55 12.40 15.39 0.02
N GLU A 56 12.25 15.65 -1.29
CA GLU A 56 12.83 16.70 -2.14
C GLU A 56 14.33 16.72 -2.46
N GLU A 57 14.59 17.18 -3.70
CA GLU A 57 15.89 17.37 -4.36
C GLU A 57 16.60 16.11 -4.91
N SER A 58 15.98 15.46 -5.88
CA SER A 58 16.72 14.84 -7.00
C SER A 58 15.81 14.76 -8.23
N GLN A 59 16.39 14.59 -9.41
CA GLN A 59 15.74 14.56 -10.74
C GLN A 59 14.67 13.45 -10.96
N GLY A 60 14.00 12.98 -9.90
CA GLY A 60 12.85 12.07 -9.91
C GLY A 60 11.74 12.42 -8.90
N GLY A 61 11.76 13.65 -8.34
CA GLY A 61 10.69 14.20 -7.48
C GLY A 61 10.46 13.47 -6.15
N ILE A 62 9.35 13.80 -5.48
CA ILE A 62 8.87 13.23 -4.19
C ILE A 62 8.77 11.69 -4.24
N TYR A 63 8.70 11.10 -5.44
CA TYR A 63 8.44 9.68 -5.67
C TYR A 63 9.70 8.82 -5.83
N ALA A 64 10.89 9.41 -5.99
CA ALA A 64 12.13 8.68 -6.26
C ALA A 64 12.45 7.59 -5.21
N LYS A 65 12.10 7.82 -3.94
CA LYS A 65 12.34 6.85 -2.85
C LYS A 65 11.47 5.59 -2.94
N MET A 66 10.37 5.62 -3.69
CA MET A 66 9.56 4.41 -3.92
C MET A 66 10.32 3.33 -4.70
N LYS A 67 11.44 3.68 -5.35
CA LYS A 67 12.36 2.74 -6.03
C LYS A 67 13.20 1.91 -5.05
N SER A 68 13.16 2.21 -3.76
CA SER A 68 13.90 1.47 -2.73
C SER A 68 13.05 1.38 -1.46
N PRO A 69 12.07 0.44 -1.39
CA PRO A 69 11.12 0.37 -0.28
C PRO A 69 11.78 0.36 1.10
N LEU A 70 12.90 -0.32 1.27
CA LEU A 70 13.63 -0.39 2.55
C LEU A 70 14.87 0.50 2.61
N GLY A 71 15.07 1.40 1.65
CA GLY A 71 16.31 2.17 1.52
C GLY A 71 17.49 1.35 0.95
N LYS A 72 18.64 2.03 0.75
CA LYS A 72 19.86 1.48 0.16
C LYS A 72 20.82 0.91 1.22
N PHE A 73 20.31 0.06 2.12
CA PHE A 73 21.14 -0.59 3.14
C PHE A 73 21.66 -1.96 2.68
N SER A 74 22.55 -2.55 3.49
CA SER A 74 22.95 -3.96 3.34
C SER A 74 21.75 -4.90 3.46
N SER A 75 21.90 -6.13 2.98
CA SER A 75 20.80 -7.11 3.00
C SER A 75 20.39 -7.47 4.43
N GLU A 76 21.35 -7.55 5.35
CA GLU A 76 21.15 -7.81 6.77
C GLU A 76 20.31 -6.70 7.40
N LYS A 77 20.68 -5.44 7.15
CA LYS A 77 19.97 -4.28 7.69
C LYS A 77 18.55 -4.17 7.10
N GLN A 78 18.38 -4.47 5.82
CA GLN A 78 17.05 -4.55 5.21
C GLN A 78 16.17 -5.63 5.87
N ASN A 79 16.74 -6.79 6.22
CA ASN A 79 16.00 -7.85 6.91
C ASN A 79 15.62 -7.42 8.34
N GLU A 80 16.49 -6.69 9.03
CA GLU A 80 16.18 -6.08 10.33
C GLU A 80 15.02 -5.08 10.22
N ILE A 81 15.06 -4.16 9.23
CA ILE A 81 13.99 -3.19 8.97
C ILE A 81 12.67 -3.92 8.69
N PHE A 82 12.69 -4.96 7.85
CA PHE A 82 11.50 -5.75 7.55
C PHE A 82 10.90 -6.42 8.78
N ARG A 83 11.74 -6.96 9.67
CA ARG A 83 11.30 -7.55 10.94
C ARG A 83 10.59 -6.53 11.83
N VAL A 84 11.19 -5.35 12.01
CA VAL A 84 10.59 -4.26 12.80
C VAL A 84 9.27 -3.77 12.18
N GLN A 85 9.21 -3.58 10.85
CA GLN A 85 7.97 -3.26 10.14
C GLN A 85 6.89 -4.31 10.37
N SER A 86 7.26 -5.59 10.33
CA SER A 86 6.31 -6.70 10.54
C SER A 86 5.73 -6.71 11.95
N GLU A 87 6.54 -6.39 12.96
CA GLU A 87 6.10 -6.25 14.35
C GLU A 87 5.16 -5.06 14.52
N ILE A 88 5.47 -3.91 13.91
CA ILE A 88 4.61 -2.72 13.93
C ILE A 88 3.25 -3.03 13.28
N ILE A 89 3.25 -3.64 12.09
CA ILE A 89 2.02 -4.03 11.37
C ILE A 89 1.14 -4.92 12.26
N ARG A 90 1.72 -5.94 12.92
CA ARG A 90 0.98 -6.82 13.83
C ARG A 90 0.42 -6.09 15.05
N LYS A 91 1.17 -5.13 15.61
CA LYS A 91 0.70 -4.29 16.73
C LYS A 91 -0.49 -3.41 16.33
N LEU A 92 -0.42 -2.76 15.16
CA LEU A 92 -1.51 -1.93 14.64
C LEU A 92 -2.76 -2.77 14.37
N ALA A 93 -2.59 -3.92 13.70
CA ALA A 93 -3.68 -4.87 13.43
C ALA A 93 -4.35 -5.44 14.69
N ALA A 94 -3.60 -5.58 15.79
CA ALA A 94 -4.16 -6.02 17.07
C ALA A 94 -4.93 -4.90 17.81
N LYS A 95 -4.53 -3.64 17.59
CA LYS A 95 -5.07 -2.46 18.27
C LYS A 95 -6.48 -2.14 17.79
N GLU A 96 -6.71 -2.01 16.49
CA GLU A 96 -7.97 -1.53 15.92
C GLU A 96 -8.21 -2.00 14.48
N SER A 97 -9.44 -1.83 13.99
CA SER A 97 -9.71 -2.01 12.55
C SER A 97 -8.97 -0.95 11.75
N CYS A 98 -8.35 -1.35 10.65
CA CYS A 98 -7.51 -0.43 9.88
C CYS A 98 -7.30 -0.87 8.43
N VAL A 99 -6.93 0.10 7.60
CA VAL A 99 -6.41 -0.12 6.25
C VAL A 99 -4.89 0.07 6.24
N ILE A 100 -4.15 -0.98 5.89
CA ILE A 100 -2.68 -0.98 5.84
C ILE A 100 -2.20 -1.07 4.40
N VAL A 101 -1.19 -0.28 4.10
CA VAL A 101 -0.67 -0.11 2.75
C VAL A 101 0.70 -0.75 2.55
N GLY A 102 0.81 -1.60 1.53
CA GLY A 102 2.07 -2.15 1.05
C GLY A 102 2.82 -2.94 2.11
N ARG A 103 4.16 -2.85 2.10
CA ARG A 103 5.06 -3.42 3.12
C ARG A 103 4.90 -4.94 3.36
N CYS A 104 4.37 -5.65 2.35
CA CYS A 104 4.00 -7.06 2.47
C CYS A 104 3.05 -7.33 3.65
N ALA A 105 2.20 -6.36 4.00
CA ALA A 105 1.31 -6.45 5.15
C ALA A 105 0.40 -7.68 5.05
N GLU A 106 -0.04 -8.05 3.85
CA GLU A 106 -0.86 -9.22 3.63
C GLU A 106 -0.12 -10.54 3.89
N TYR A 107 1.19 -10.58 3.62
CA TYR A 107 2.02 -11.71 3.99
C TYR A 107 2.28 -11.74 5.51
N VAL A 108 2.55 -10.57 6.11
CA VAL A 108 2.78 -10.43 7.55
C VAL A 108 1.56 -10.85 8.38
N LEU A 109 0.36 -10.61 7.84
CA LEU A 109 -0.94 -10.89 8.45
C LEU A 109 -1.62 -12.14 7.86
N LYS A 110 -0.90 -13.00 7.14
CA LYS A 110 -1.49 -14.17 6.45
C LYS A 110 -2.26 -15.14 7.37
N ASP A 111 -1.88 -15.19 8.65
CA ASP A 111 -2.48 -16.07 9.66
C ASP A 111 -3.67 -15.39 10.40
N TYR A 112 -4.00 -14.15 10.03
CA TYR A 112 -5.15 -13.41 10.57
C TYR A 112 -6.38 -13.72 9.73
N SER A 113 -7.35 -14.40 10.33
CA SER A 113 -8.61 -14.78 9.67
C SER A 113 -9.54 -13.59 9.36
N ASN A 114 -9.24 -12.42 9.93
CA ASN A 114 -9.95 -11.16 9.77
C ASN A 114 -9.19 -10.15 8.87
N CYS A 115 -8.33 -10.64 7.97
CA CYS A 115 -7.58 -9.81 7.03
C CYS A 115 -8.08 -9.99 5.60
N PHE A 116 -8.47 -8.91 4.94
CA PHE A 116 -8.88 -8.86 3.54
C PHE A 116 -7.81 -8.15 2.69
N ASN A 117 -7.21 -8.84 1.72
CA ASN A 117 -6.08 -8.34 0.93
C ASN A 117 -6.46 -7.99 -0.52
N ILE A 118 -6.17 -6.74 -0.90
CA ILE A 118 -6.60 -6.12 -2.16
C ILE A 118 -5.38 -5.69 -2.97
N TYR A 119 -5.45 -5.89 -4.28
CA TYR A 119 -4.48 -5.38 -5.25
C TYR A 119 -5.13 -4.36 -6.20
N ILE A 120 -4.65 -3.12 -6.17
CA ILE A 120 -5.15 -2.04 -7.06
C ILE A 120 -4.17 -1.81 -8.21
N TYR A 121 -4.64 -2.02 -9.42
CA TYR A 121 -3.87 -1.83 -10.66
C TYR A 121 -4.60 -0.91 -11.64
N ALA A 122 -3.93 -0.53 -12.72
CA ALA A 122 -4.56 0.15 -13.86
C ALA A 122 -3.78 -0.14 -15.15
N PRO A 123 -4.42 -0.03 -16.34
CA PRO A 123 -3.74 -0.09 -17.63
C PRO A 123 -2.57 0.90 -17.67
N PHE A 124 -1.50 0.54 -18.36
CA PHE A 124 -0.26 1.30 -18.34
C PHE A 124 -0.46 2.75 -18.82
N GLU A 125 -1.25 2.92 -19.88
CA GLU A 125 -1.61 4.21 -20.47
C GLU A 125 -2.38 5.07 -19.47
N LYS A 126 -3.31 4.47 -18.71
CA LYS A 126 -4.05 5.15 -17.65
C LYS A 126 -3.16 5.55 -16.48
N ARG A 127 -2.13 4.77 -16.18
CA ARG A 127 -1.14 5.13 -15.15
C ARG A 127 -0.27 6.31 -15.59
N ILE A 128 0.11 6.38 -16.87
CA ILE A 128 0.79 7.55 -17.44
C ILE A 128 -0.11 8.79 -17.32
N GLU A 129 -1.35 8.70 -17.79
CA GLU A 129 -2.34 9.79 -17.72
C GLU A 129 -2.50 10.31 -16.27
N ASN A 130 -2.63 9.40 -15.30
CA ASN A 130 -2.71 9.78 -13.89
C ASN A 130 -1.43 10.46 -13.39
N CYS A 131 -0.25 9.97 -13.79
CA CYS A 131 1.01 10.59 -13.38
C CYS A 131 1.18 12.00 -13.95
N VAL A 132 0.79 12.21 -15.20
CA VAL A 132 0.87 13.54 -15.84
C VAL A 132 -0.17 14.47 -15.23
N THR A 133 -1.44 14.07 -15.21
CA THR A 133 -2.55 14.97 -14.85
C THR A 133 -2.73 15.16 -13.35
N GLN A 134 -2.51 14.12 -12.54
CA GLN A 134 -2.76 14.16 -11.09
C GLN A 134 -1.49 14.38 -10.28
N LEU A 135 -0.33 13.93 -10.78
CA LEU A 135 0.95 14.03 -10.08
C LEU A 135 1.89 15.09 -10.67
N GLY A 136 1.49 15.75 -11.76
CA GLY A 136 2.24 16.83 -12.39
C GLY A 136 3.60 16.40 -12.95
N MET A 137 3.72 15.14 -13.38
CA MET A 137 4.95 14.62 -13.97
C MET A 137 5.00 14.90 -15.47
N GLU A 138 6.21 15.13 -15.99
CA GLU A 138 6.47 14.96 -17.43
C GLU A 138 6.25 13.49 -17.84
N GLU A 139 5.78 13.26 -19.06
CA GLU A 139 5.39 11.93 -19.54
C GLU A 139 6.56 10.92 -19.52
N ASP A 140 7.74 11.34 -19.96
CA ASP A 140 8.96 10.52 -19.97
C ASP A 140 9.39 10.14 -18.54
N VAL A 141 9.29 11.08 -17.61
CA VAL A 141 9.51 10.86 -16.18
C VAL A 141 8.47 9.89 -15.62
N ALA A 142 7.20 10.05 -15.97
CA ALA A 142 6.11 9.17 -15.54
C ALA A 142 6.35 7.71 -15.96
N ILE A 143 6.68 7.48 -17.24
CA ILE A 143 6.99 6.16 -17.79
C ILE A 143 8.13 5.50 -16.99
N LYS A 144 9.24 6.24 -16.82
CA LYS A 144 10.41 5.74 -16.09
C LYS A 144 10.06 5.43 -14.63
N MET A 145 9.29 6.31 -13.98
CA MET A 145 8.87 6.14 -12.60
C MET A 145 7.97 4.91 -12.41
N ILE A 146 6.99 4.69 -13.28
CA ILE A 146 6.12 3.50 -13.24
C ILE A 146 6.98 2.24 -13.30
N MET A 147 7.86 2.14 -14.31
CA MET A 147 8.68 0.96 -14.51
C MET A 147 9.63 0.68 -13.33
N GLU A 148 10.31 1.71 -12.82
CA GLU A 148 11.31 1.55 -11.76
C GLU A 148 10.68 1.26 -10.40
N VAL A 149 9.58 1.93 -10.06
CA VAL A 149 8.87 1.70 -8.79
C VAL A 149 8.22 0.33 -8.76
N ASP A 150 7.53 -0.08 -9.83
CA ASP A 150 6.90 -1.39 -9.87
C ASP A 150 7.94 -2.52 -9.85
N LYS A 151 9.07 -2.35 -10.55
CA LYS A 151 10.20 -3.28 -10.48
C LYS A 151 10.74 -3.39 -9.05
N ALA A 152 10.90 -2.27 -8.36
CA ALA A 152 11.36 -2.26 -6.96
C ALA A 152 10.35 -2.95 -6.03
N ARG A 153 9.06 -2.68 -6.18
CA ARG A 153 7.98 -3.33 -5.43
C ARG A 153 7.96 -4.83 -5.68
N ARG A 154 8.06 -5.30 -6.93
CA ARG A 154 8.15 -6.73 -7.25
C ARG A 154 9.36 -7.39 -6.62
N LYS A 155 10.54 -6.77 -6.70
CA LYS A 155 11.78 -7.32 -6.10
C LYS A 155 11.68 -7.41 -4.58
N TYR A 156 11.23 -6.33 -3.93
CA TYR A 156 11.01 -6.28 -2.49
C TYR A 156 10.04 -7.38 -2.05
N HIS A 157 8.90 -7.47 -2.72
CA HIS A 157 7.86 -8.44 -2.39
C HIS A 157 8.33 -9.88 -2.57
N LYS A 158 8.93 -10.19 -3.73
CA LYS A 158 9.47 -11.53 -4.01
C LYS A 158 10.53 -11.95 -3.00
N LYS A 159 11.37 -11.01 -2.51
CA LYS A 159 12.39 -11.26 -1.49
C LYS A 159 11.79 -11.76 -0.17
N TYR A 160 10.66 -11.20 0.27
CA TYR A 160 10.11 -11.48 1.60
C TYR A 160 8.94 -12.47 1.60
N THR A 161 8.19 -12.58 0.50
CA THR A 161 7.00 -13.43 0.44
C THR A 161 7.16 -14.67 -0.45
N ASN A 162 8.21 -14.74 -1.28
CA ASN A 162 8.39 -15.72 -2.34
C ASN A 162 7.36 -15.69 -3.48
N TYR A 163 6.47 -14.69 -3.54
CA TYR A 163 5.54 -14.48 -4.65
C TYR A 163 5.47 -13.01 -5.09
N TYR A 164 4.79 -12.75 -6.20
CA TYR A 164 4.67 -11.40 -6.76
C TYR A 164 3.50 -10.63 -6.13
N PRO A 165 3.56 -9.28 -6.10
CA PRO A 165 2.47 -8.43 -5.64
C PRO A 165 1.10 -8.71 -6.29
N SER A 166 1.10 -9.23 -7.51
CA SER A 166 -0.07 -9.52 -8.34
C SER A 166 -0.43 -11.00 -8.40
N ASP A 167 0.08 -11.84 -7.48
CA ASP A 167 -0.22 -13.27 -7.45
C ASP A 167 -1.67 -13.52 -7.03
N LEU A 168 -2.46 -14.11 -7.95
CA LEU A 168 -3.88 -14.42 -7.76
C LEU A 168 -4.16 -15.29 -6.53
N ASN A 169 -3.21 -16.16 -6.13
CA ASN A 169 -3.42 -17.06 -5.00
C ASN A 169 -3.28 -16.37 -3.64
N ASN A 170 -2.80 -15.13 -3.62
CA ASN A 170 -2.48 -14.38 -2.40
C ASN A 170 -3.27 -13.08 -2.29
N ARG A 171 -4.36 -12.94 -3.05
CA ARG A 171 -5.23 -11.75 -3.05
C ARG A 171 -6.68 -12.18 -2.96
N ASN A 172 -7.47 -11.48 -2.15
CA ASN A 172 -8.92 -11.65 -2.12
C ASN A 172 -9.61 -10.84 -3.22
N LEU A 173 -9.07 -9.68 -3.58
CA LEU A 173 -9.61 -8.81 -4.62
C LEU A 173 -8.49 -8.20 -5.45
N MET A 174 -8.64 -8.19 -6.78
CA MET A 174 -7.81 -7.40 -7.69
C MET A 174 -8.74 -6.49 -8.49
N ILE A 175 -8.44 -5.19 -8.53
CA ILE A 175 -9.33 -4.20 -9.14
C ILE A 175 -8.56 -3.22 -10.03
N ASP A 176 -9.10 -3.03 -11.24
CA ASP A 176 -8.70 -1.99 -12.17
C ASP A 176 -9.32 -0.65 -11.74
N SER A 177 -8.50 0.25 -11.24
CA SER A 177 -8.97 1.57 -10.79
C SER A 177 -9.37 2.51 -11.92
N SER A 178 -8.99 2.21 -13.17
CA SER A 178 -9.33 3.07 -14.31
C SER A 178 -10.80 3.00 -14.70
N PHE A 179 -11.50 1.95 -14.28
CA PHE A 179 -12.90 1.72 -14.65
C PHE A 179 -13.88 2.62 -13.88
N PHE A 180 -13.65 2.82 -12.58
CA PHE A 180 -14.55 3.59 -11.71
C PHE A 180 -13.93 4.86 -11.11
N GLY A 181 -12.66 5.14 -11.41
CA GLY A 181 -11.92 6.25 -10.81
C GLY A 181 -11.77 6.12 -9.29
N VAL A 182 -11.31 7.18 -8.63
CA VAL A 182 -11.00 7.13 -7.19
C VAL A 182 -12.23 6.84 -6.34
N GLU A 183 -13.31 7.61 -6.53
CA GLU A 183 -14.51 7.53 -5.70
C GLU A 183 -15.26 6.21 -5.92
N GLY A 184 -15.54 5.87 -7.18
CA GLY A 184 -16.31 4.66 -7.48
C GLY A 184 -15.57 3.38 -7.11
N THR A 185 -14.25 3.32 -7.30
CA THR A 185 -13.44 2.18 -6.83
C THR A 185 -13.45 2.10 -5.29
N ALA A 186 -13.30 3.22 -4.58
CA ALA A 186 -13.32 3.22 -3.12
C ALA A 186 -14.67 2.76 -2.56
N GLN A 187 -15.80 3.23 -3.12
CA GLN A 187 -17.14 2.82 -2.72
C GLN A 187 -17.36 1.32 -2.95
N MET A 188 -17.05 0.81 -4.14
CA MET A 188 -17.20 -0.61 -4.45
C MET A 188 -16.37 -1.50 -3.52
N VAL A 189 -15.13 -1.08 -3.22
CA VAL A 189 -14.28 -1.81 -2.28
C VAL A 189 -14.85 -1.74 -0.86
N ALA A 190 -15.34 -0.59 -0.42
CA ALA A 190 -15.97 -0.43 0.90
C ALA A 190 -17.18 -1.38 1.04
N ASP A 191 -18.03 -1.45 0.03
CA ASP A 191 -19.21 -2.32 0.03
C ASP A 191 -18.83 -3.80 0.09
N ILE A 192 -17.79 -4.22 -0.64
CA ILE A 192 -17.23 -5.59 -0.56
C ILE A 192 -16.72 -5.87 0.85
N VAL A 193 -15.97 -4.95 1.45
CA VAL A 193 -15.40 -5.11 2.80
C VAL A 193 -16.50 -5.22 3.85
N ARG A 194 -17.49 -4.32 3.82
CA ARG A 194 -18.66 -4.35 4.73
C ARG A 194 -19.42 -5.66 4.60
N LYS A 195 -19.72 -6.08 3.37
CA LYS A 195 -20.40 -7.36 3.10
C LYS A 195 -19.59 -8.56 3.58
N HIS A 196 -18.27 -8.53 3.44
CA HIS A 196 -17.39 -9.61 3.88
C HIS A 196 -17.32 -9.73 5.41
N PHE A 197 -17.24 -8.60 6.12
CA PHE A 197 -17.13 -8.59 7.59
C PHE A 197 -18.48 -8.53 8.32
N GLY A 198 -19.60 -8.40 7.59
CA GLY A 198 -20.95 -8.44 8.14
C GLY A 198 -21.42 -7.10 8.75
N GLU A 199 -20.84 -5.98 8.32
CA GLU A 199 -21.33 -4.65 8.65
C GLU A 199 -22.53 -4.34 7.77
N SER A 200 -23.73 -4.71 8.23
CA SER A 200 -24.97 -4.26 7.59
C SER A 200 -25.08 -2.74 7.77
N GLU A 201 -25.34 -2.02 6.67
CA GLU A 201 -25.68 -0.60 6.71
C GLU A 201 -26.77 -0.38 7.75
N THR A 202 -26.47 0.40 8.78
CA THR A 202 -27.52 1.02 9.60
C THR A 202 -28.09 2.12 8.71
N ILE A 203 -29.05 1.75 7.87
CA ILE A 203 -29.87 2.72 7.14
C ILE A 203 -30.64 3.49 8.21
N ALA A 204 -30.26 4.75 8.41
CA ALA A 204 -31.03 5.72 9.17
C ALA A 204 -32.25 6.19 8.37
#